data_AF-A0A483Z660-F1
#
_entry.id   AF-A0A483Z660-F1
#
_cell.length_a   1.000
_cell.length_b   1.000
_cell.length_c   1.000
_cell.angle_alpha   90.00
_cell.angle_beta   90.00
_cell.angle_gamma   90.00
#
_symmetry.space_group_name_H-M   'P 1'
#
loop_
_entity.id
_entity.type
_entity.pdbx_description
1 polymer ?
#
loop_
_entity_poly.entity_id
_entity_poly.type
_entity_poly.pdbx_seq_one_letter_code
_entity_poly.pdbx_strand_id
1 'polypeptide(L)'
;ESMTGQMSENLTQQFANFVQHRAPQDAEAILTNTSSPEIAAQREMLAREFVKAQVEPRIDSSFEQGRNDIGNGMASVSGTPGDQTVVSDFGKHSGDIESMSRNSGIKENVRNQVDSMVEDNTRINNAGKINIKEQGEGIKQQNADFEMLHKKEGNDFNERNNKELKGQVNNPLSNTTEEFRKKAE
;
A
#
# COMPACT_ATOMS: atom_id res chain seq x y z
N GLU A 1 -45.71 -62.89 -1.73
CA GLU A 1 -46.19 -61.75 -0.92
C GLU A 1 -46.54 -62.18 0.50
N SER A 2 -45.55 -62.53 1.35
CA SER A 2 -45.82 -63.09 2.70
C SER A 2 -45.04 -62.43 3.84
N MET A 3 -44.17 -61.45 3.56
CA MET A 3 -43.44 -60.72 4.61
C MET A 3 -44.20 -59.50 5.17
N THR A 4 -45.15 -58.94 4.41
CA THR A 4 -45.94 -57.77 4.83
C THR A 4 -47.09 -58.13 5.76
N GLY A 5 -47.73 -59.30 5.57
CA GLY A 5 -48.82 -59.78 6.44
C GLY A 5 -48.37 -60.03 7.88
N GLN A 6 -47.25 -60.75 8.06
CA GLN A 6 -46.70 -61.04 9.40
C GLN A 6 -46.22 -59.78 10.12
N MET A 7 -45.63 -58.83 9.39
CA MET A 7 -45.20 -57.55 9.94
C MET A 7 -46.41 -56.67 10.34
N SER A 8 -47.46 -56.67 9.51
CA SER A 8 -48.72 -55.96 9.80
C SER A 8 -49.43 -56.52 11.03
N GLU A 9 -49.42 -57.84 11.20
CA GLU A 9 -50.03 -58.52 12.35
C GLU A 9 -49.26 -58.24 13.64
N ASN A 10 -47.92 -58.14 13.56
CA ASN A 10 -47.07 -57.77 14.68
C ASN A 10 -47.26 -56.29 15.08
N LEU A 11 -47.34 -55.37 14.11
CA LEU A 11 -47.60 -53.95 14.39
C LEU A 11 -48.99 -53.72 14.99
N THR A 12 -49.99 -54.48 14.54
CA THR A 12 -51.35 -54.40 15.10
C THR A 12 -51.38 -54.84 16.56
N GLN A 13 -50.63 -55.90 16.91
CA GLN A 13 -50.48 -56.34 18.30
C GLN A 13 -49.65 -55.34 19.14
N GLN A 14 -48.59 -54.75 18.59
CA GLN A 14 -47.83 -53.71 19.27
C GLN A 14 -48.67 -52.46 19.53
N PHE A 15 -49.52 -52.08 18.56
CA PHE A 15 -50.47 -50.98 18.73
C PHE A 15 -51.50 -51.29 19.81
N ALA A 16 -52.04 -52.50 19.86
CA ALA A 16 -52.96 -52.92 20.92
C ALA A 16 -52.32 -52.81 22.32
N ASN A 17 -51.08 -53.27 22.47
CA ASN A 17 -50.32 -53.11 23.71
C ASN A 17 -50.05 -51.63 24.04
N PHE A 18 -49.73 -50.81 23.04
CA PHE A 18 -49.49 -49.37 23.22
C PHE A 18 -50.75 -48.64 23.70
N VAL A 19 -51.91 -48.94 23.11
CA VAL A 19 -53.20 -48.39 23.53
C VAL A 19 -53.54 -48.82 24.96
N GLN A 20 -53.33 -50.09 25.31
CA GLN A 20 -53.53 -50.58 26.69
C GLN A 20 -52.65 -49.84 27.71
N HIS A 21 -51.42 -49.47 27.35
CA HIS A 21 -50.51 -48.77 28.26
C HIS A 21 -50.83 -47.27 28.40
N ARG A 22 -51.30 -46.63 27.32
CA ARG A 22 -51.57 -45.18 27.29
C ARG A 22 -52.99 -44.81 27.71
N ALA A 23 -53.96 -45.68 27.45
CA ALA A 23 -55.37 -45.45 27.76
C ALA A 23 -56.01 -46.72 28.35
N PRO A 24 -55.57 -47.20 29.54
CA PRO A 24 -56.00 -48.48 30.08
C PRO A 24 -57.50 -48.56 30.38
N GLN A 25 -58.13 -47.43 30.72
CA GLN A 25 -59.55 -47.37 31.05
C GLN A 25 -60.45 -47.46 29.80
N ASP A 26 -59.95 -47.01 28.64
CA ASP A 26 -60.70 -46.94 27.39
C ASP A 26 -60.16 -47.93 26.33
N ALA A 27 -59.15 -48.72 26.67
CA ALA A 27 -58.43 -49.57 25.72
C ALA A 27 -59.33 -50.59 25.03
N GLU A 28 -60.24 -51.25 25.77
CA GLU A 28 -61.18 -52.21 25.17
C GLU A 28 -62.13 -51.51 24.20
N ALA A 29 -62.66 -50.34 24.55
CA ALA A 29 -63.53 -49.56 23.68
C ALA A 29 -62.80 -49.09 22.42
N ILE A 30 -61.57 -48.57 22.56
CA ILE A 30 -60.72 -48.08 21.46
C ILE A 30 -60.29 -49.22 20.52
N LEU A 31 -60.08 -50.43 21.05
CA LEU A 31 -59.66 -51.61 20.28
C LEU A 31 -60.84 -52.36 19.63
N THR A 32 -62.04 -52.32 20.22
CA THR A 32 -63.19 -53.14 19.76
C THR A 32 -64.33 -52.32 19.14
N ASN A 33 -64.57 -51.08 19.59
CA ASN A 33 -65.73 -50.29 19.16
C ASN A 33 -65.32 -49.14 18.23
N THR A 34 -65.16 -49.47 16.94
CA THR A 34 -64.84 -48.50 15.88
C THR A 34 -66.07 -47.81 15.28
N SER A 35 -67.27 -48.07 15.82
CA SER A 35 -68.54 -47.56 15.27
C SER A 35 -68.95 -46.19 15.83
N SER A 36 -68.30 -45.72 16.90
CA SER A 36 -68.45 -44.36 17.41
C SER A 36 -67.38 -43.45 16.76
N PRO A 37 -67.77 -42.32 16.16
CA PRO A 37 -66.84 -41.35 15.57
C PRO A 37 -65.78 -40.85 16.57
N GLU A 38 -66.16 -40.70 17.84
CA GLU A 38 -65.29 -40.23 18.91
C GLU A 38 -64.20 -41.25 19.24
N ILE A 39 -64.55 -42.52 19.33
CA ILE A 39 -63.60 -43.61 19.60
C ILE A 39 -62.68 -43.87 18.40
N ALA A 40 -63.20 -43.72 17.17
CA ALA A 40 -62.39 -43.79 15.96
C ALA A 40 -61.33 -42.68 15.91
N ALA A 41 -61.68 -41.45 16.29
CA ALA A 41 -60.74 -40.33 16.36
C ALA A 41 -59.65 -40.55 17.43
N GLN A 42 -60.02 -41.06 18.60
CA GLN A 42 -59.05 -41.40 19.66
C GLN A 42 -58.07 -42.50 19.22
N ARG A 43 -58.57 -43.53 18.54
CA ARG A 43 -57.74 -44.59 17.95
C ARG A 43 -56.76 -44.05 16.93
N GLU A 44 -57.20 -43.14 16.05
CA GLU A 44 -56.34 -42.53 15.03
C GLU A 44 -55.23 -41.67 15.67
N MET A 45 -55.56 -40.90 16.71
CA MET A 45 -54.58 -40.11 17.46
C MET A 45 -53.50 -41.00 18.09
N LEU A 46 -53.91 -42.07 18.78
CA LEU A 46 -52.97 -43.02 19.38
C LEU A 46 -52.15 -43.76 18.31
N ALA A 47 -52.72 -44.05 17.15
CA ALA A 47 -51.99 -44.68 16.04
C ALA A 47 -50.90 -43.75 15.49
N ARG A 48 -51.19 -42.45 15.37
CA ARG A 48 -50.19 -41.45 14.98
C ARG A 48 -49.06 -41.33 16.01
N GLU A 49 -49.38 -41.35 17.30
CA GLU A 49 -48.38 -41.38 18.37
C GLU A 49 -47.53 -42.65 18.35
N PHE A 50 -48.14 -43.81 18.13
CA PHE A 50 -47.45 -45.09 18.04
C PHE A 50 -46.43 -45.10 16.89
N VAL A 51 -46.84 -44.63 15.70
CA VAL A 51 -45.94 -44.51 14.54
C VAL A 51 -44.79 -43.54 14.85
N LYS A 52 -45.07 -42.38 15.47
CA LYS A 52 -44.05 -41.41 15.84
C LYS A 52 -43.03 -42.01 16.82
N ALA A 53 -43.49 -42.68 17.87
CA ALA A 53 -42.64 -43.32 18.87
C ALA A 53 -41.77 -44.46 18.29
N GLN A 54 -42.22 -45.11 17.21
CA GLN A 54 -41.44 -46.15 16.54
C GLN A 54 -40.39 -45.58 15.57
N VAL A 55 -40.64 -44.39 15.02
CA VAL A 55 -39.78 -43.75 14.02
C VAL A 55 -38.69 -42.88 14.66
N GLU A 56 -38.98 -42.14 15.73
CA GLU A 56 -38.01 -41.26 16.43
C GLU A 56 -36.69 -41.98 16.82
N PRO A 57 -36.71 -43.17 17.47
CA PRO A 57 -35.48 -43.84 17.89
C PRO A 57 -34.61 -44.33 16.72
N ARG A 58 -35.23 -44.59 15.56
CA ARG A 58 -34.55 -45.06 14.35
C ARG A 58 -33.89 -43.92 13.58
N ILE A 59 -34.49 -42.73 13.65
CA ILE A 59 -33.94 -41.53 13.04
C ILE A 59 -32.73 -41.05 13.84
N ASP A 60 -32.83 -41.01 15.17
CA ASP A 60 -31.73 -40.59 16.05
C ASP A 60 -30.52 -41.53 15.93
N SER A 61 -30.73 -42.84 15.86
CA SER A 61 -29.64 -43.81 15.68
C SER A 61 -28.96 -43.70 14.31
N SER A 62 -29.74 -43.46 13.24
CA SER A 62 -29.20 -43.27 11.89
C SER A 62 -28.41 -41.96 11.77
N PHE A 63 -28.84 -40.91 12.47
CA PHE A 63 -28.15 -39.62 12.50
C PHE A 63 -26.83 -39.69 13.27
N GLU A 64 -26.83 -40.30 14.46
CA GLU A 64 -25.60 -40.54 15.25
C GLU A 64 -24.60 -41.43 14.48
N GLN A 65 -25.08 -42.47 13.80
CA GLN A 65 -24.24 -43.34 12.99
C GLN A 65 -23.67 -42.61 11.76
N GLY A 66 -24.50 -41.84 11.04
CA GLY A 66 -24.04 -41.00 9.92
C GLY A 66 -23.01 -39.95 10.36
N ARG A 67 -23.18 -39.34 11.55
CA ARG A 67 -22.23 -38.38 12.10
C ARG A 67 -20.87 -39.01 12.41
N ASN A 68 -20.86 -40.23 12.97
CA ASN A 68 -19.63 -40.95 13.27
C ASN A 68 -18.90 -41.44 12.00
N ASP A 69 -19.63 -41.81 10.95
CA ASP A 69 -19.05 -42.27 9.69
C ASP A 69 -18.50 -41.11 8.82
N ILE A 70 -19.11 -39.92 8.86
CA ILE A 70 -18.59 -38.74 8.14
C ILE A 70 -17.16 -38.39 8.58
N GLY A 71 -16.80 -38.63 9.84
CA GLY A 71 -15.46 -38.38 10.36
C GLY A 71 -14.43 -39.49 10.07
N ASN A 72 -14.89 -40.70 9.70
CA ASN A 72 -14.01 -41.83 9.46
C ASN A 72 -13.55 -41.85 8.00
N GLY A 73 -12.26 -41.63 7.77
CA GLY A 73 -11.65 -41.65 6.43
C GLY A 73 -11.52 -40.29 5.75
N MET A 74 -12.05 -39.23 6.36
CA MET A 74 -11.53 -37.89 6.10
C MET A 74 -10.15 -37.82 6.75
N ALA A 75 -9.09 -37.95 5.94
CA ALA A 75 -7.80 -37.38 6.32
C ALA A 75 -8.11 -35.97 6.84
N SER A 76 -7.51 -35.55 7.96
CA SER A 76 -7.50 -34.13 8.27
C SER A 76 -6.90 -33.46 7.04
N VAL A 77 -7.75 -32.92 6.17
CA VAL A 77 -7.35 -31.84 5.29
C VAL A 77 -6.82 -30.86 6.30
N SER A 78 -5.49 -30.73 6.34
CA SER A 78 -4.80 -29.74 7.12
C SER A 78 -5.56 -28.47 6.82
N GLY A 79 -6.39 -28.06 7.78
CA GLY A 79 -7.37 -27.00 7.57
C GLY A 79 -6.59 -25.84 7.00
N THR A 80 -7.18 -25.18 6.00
CA THR A 80 -6.76 -23.87 5.51
C THR A 80 -5.88 -23.20 6.57
N PRO A 81 -4.58 -22.99 6.29
CA PRO A 81 -3.67 -22.46 7.28
C PRO A 81 -4.37 -21.27 7.95
N GLY A 82 -4.68 -21.38 9.26
CA GLY A 82 -5.55 -20.40 9.93
C GLY A 82 -4.94 -18.99 9.82
N ASP A 83 -5.72 -17.92 10.01
CA ASP A 83 -5.26 -16.52 9.85
C ASP A 83 -3.88 -16.21 10.46
N GLN A 84 -3.52 -16.86 11.58
CA GLN A 84 -2.19 -16.75 12.21
C GLN A 84 -1.02 -17.21 11.32
N THR A 85 -1.23 -18.23 10.50
CA THR A 85 -0.23 -18.73 9.54
C THR A 85 -0.07 -17.77 8.36
N VAL A 86 -1.16 -17.20 7.84
CA VAL A 86 -1.13 -16.25 6.72
C VAL A 86 -0.43 -14.95 7.12
N VAL A 87 -0.71 -14.43 8.32
CA VAL A 87 -0.04 -13.23 8.85
C VAL A 87 1.44 -13.48 9.10
N SER A 88 1.79 -14.68 9.62
CA SER A 88 3.19 -15.05 9.82
C SER A 88 3.94 -15.22 8.50
N ASP A 89 3.32 -15.86 7.51
CA ASP A 89 3.90 -16.05 6.17
C ASP A 89 4.07 -14.71 5.47
N PHE A 90 3.08 -13.81 5.57
CA PHE A 90 3.18 -12.45 5.02
C PHE A 90 4.33 -11.67 5.65
N GLY A 91 4.48 -11.70 6.98
CA GLY A 91 5.56 -11.00 7.68
C GLY A 91 6.94 -11.53 7.28
N LYS A 92 7.08 -12.86 7.20
CA LYS A 92 8.31 -13.52 6.76
C LYS A 92 8.66 -13.16 5.32
N HIS A 93 7.72 -13.33 4.40
CA HIS A 93 7.95 -13.04 2.98
C HIS A 93 8.20 -11.55 2.72
N SER A 94 7.55 -10.65 3.45
CA SER A 94 7.85 -9.21 3.37
C SER A 94 9.29 -8.91 3.79
N GLY A 95 9.76 -9.51 4.88
CA GLY A 95 11.15 -9.38 5.34
C GLY A 95 12.16 -9.98 4.35
N ASP A 96 11.86 -11.14 3.77
CA ASP A 96 12.69 -11.77 2.73
C ASP A 96 12.79 -10.87 1.48
N ILE A 97 11.68 -10.29 1.02
CA ILE A 97 11.63 -9.36 -0.12
C ILE A 97 12.43 -8.07 0.17
N GLU A 98 12.30 -7.48 1.37
CA GLU A 98 13.10 -6.31 1.76
C GLU A 98 14.59 -6.63 1.78
N SER A 99 14.97 -7.76 2.38
CA SER A 99 16.37 -8.22 2.44
C SER A 99 16.93 -8.46 1.03
N MET A 100 16.18 -9.15 0.17
CA MET A 100 16.57 -9.36 -1.22
C MET A 100 16.67 -8.03 -1.98
N SER A 101 15.76 -7.09 -1.76
CA SER A 101 15.78 -5.78 -2.39
C SER A 101 17.05 -5.00 -2.02
N ARG A 102 17.40 -4.97 -0.73
CA ARG A 102 18.63 -4.33 -0.23
C ARG A 102 19.89 -5.02 -0.74
N ASN A 103 19.94 -6.36 -0.68
CA ASN A 103 21.09 -7.15 -1.13
C ASN A 103 21.30 -7.06 -2.65
N SER A 104 20.23 -6.88 -3.42
CA SER A 104 20.29 -6.67 -4.86
C SER A 104 20.62 -5.23 -5.24
N GLY A 105 20.82 -4.34 -4.26
CA GLY A 105 21.10 -2.93 -4.50
C GLY A 105 19.91 -2.17 -5.11
N ILE A 106 18.69 -2.67 -4.96
CA ILE A 106 17.49 -1.94 -5.38
C ILE A 106 17.39 -0.72 -4.47
N LYS A 107 17.57 0.45 -5.07
CA LYS A 107 17.51 1.71 -4.35
C LYS A 107 16.08 1.96 -3.89
N GLU A 108 15.92 2.14 -2.59
CA GLU A 108 14.67 2.63 -2.02
C GLU A 108 14.57 4.15 -2.22
N ASN A 109 13.34 4.67 -2.20
CA ASN A 109 13.07 6.11 -2.14
C ASN A 109 13.68 6.95 -3.29
N VAL A 110 13.90 6.35 -4.47
CA VAL A 110 14.53 7.00 -5.63
C VAL A 110 13.81 8.28 -6.03
N ARG A 111 12.47 8.30 -5.98
CA ARG A 111 11.69 9.47 -6.34
C ARG A 111 12.06 10.69 -5.49
N ASN A 112 12.01 10.56 -4.17
CA ASN A 112 12.34 11.67 -3.27
C ASN A 112 13.82 12.07 -3.41
N GLN A 113 14.72 11.10 -3.61
CA GLN A 113 16.13 11.40 -3.87
C GLN A 113 16.31 12.24 -5.13
N VAL A 114 15.64 11.87 -6.23
CA VAL A 114 15.69 12.62 -7.50
C VAL A 114 15.04 13.99 -7.34
N ASP A 115 13.89 14.08 -6.67
CA ASP A 115 13.21 15.35 -6.42
C ASP A 115 14.12 16.32 -5.63
N SER A 116 14.78 15.85 -4.57
CA SER A 116 15.78 16.64 -3.83
C SER A 116 16.98 17.03 -4.69
N MET A 117 17.50 16.11 -5.53
CA MET A 117 18.60 16.43 -6.44
C MET A 117 18.21 17.52 -7.45
N VAL A 118 16.99 17.46 -7.99
CA VAL A 118 16.48 18.47 -8.93
C VAL A 118 16.33 19.83 -8.24
N GLU A 119 15.80 19.84 -7.02
CA GLU A 119 15.66 21.05 -6.21
C GLU A 119 17.02 21.69 -5.91
N ASP A 120 17.98 20.89 -5.42
CA ASP A 120 19.34 21.34 -5.14
C ASP A 120 20.05 21.85 -6.39
N ASN A 121 19.94 21.12 -7.50
CA ASN A 121 20.56 21.52 -8.76
C ASN A 121 19.98 22.84 -9.28
N THR A 122 18.65 23.00 -9.20
CA THR A 122 17.96 24.23 -9.57
C THR A 122 18.42 25.41 -8.70
N ARG A 123 18.53 25.20 -7.39
CA ARG A 123 18.99 26.21 -6.43
C ARG A 123 20.43 26.63 -6.71
N ILE A 124 21.34 25.67 -6.90
CA ILE A 124 22.77 25.93 -7.17
C ILE A 124 22.93 26.67 -8.51
N ASN A 125 22.23 26.23 -9.56
CA ASN A 125 22.30 26.87 -10.87
C ASN A 125 21.78 28.30 -10.84
N ASN A 126 20.66 28.54 -10.14
CA ASN A 126 20.10 29.88 -10.00
C ASN A 126 21.04 30.81 -9.23
N ALA A 127 21.62 30.34 -8.11
CA ALA A 127 22.61 31.10 -7.36
C ALA A 127 23.86 31.40 -8.20
N GLY A 128 24.38 30.40 -8.92
CA GLY A 128 25.52 30.57 -9.84
C GLY A 128 25.24 31.59 -10.94
N LYS A 129 24.05 31.54 -11.55
CA LYS A 129 23.62 32.51 -12.57
C LYS A 129 23.58 33.94 -12.04
N ILE A 130 23.07 34.15 -10.82
CA ILE A 130 23.04 35.46 -10.17
C ILE A 130 24.46 35.96 -9.92
N ASN A 131 25.30 35.13 -9.29
CA ASN A 131 26.69 35.48 -8.99
C ASN A 131 27.49 35.85 -10.25
N ILE A 132 27.36 35.06 -11.33
CA ILE A 132 28.04 35.33 -12.60
C ILE A 132 27.57 36.64 -13.20
N LYS A 133 26.25 36.93 -13.13
CA LYS A 133 25.71 38.19 -13.63
C LYS A 133 26.27 39.38 -12.83
N GLU A 134 26.25 39.31 -11.51
CA GLU A 134 26.77 40.37 -10.64
C GLU A 134 28.26 40.61 -10.85
N GLN A 135 29.07 39.54 -10.89
CA GLN A 135 30.49 39.64 -11.20
C GLN A 135 30.72 40.23 -12.60
N GLY A 136 29.92 39.82 -13.59
CA GLY A 136 29.99 40.36 -14.94
C GLY A 136 29.71 41.86 -15.00
N GLU A 137 28.71 42.36 -14.26
CA GLU A 137 28.46 43.79 -14.14
C GLU A 137 29.60 44.52 -13.41
N GLY A 138 30.16 43.93 -12.37
CA GLY A 138 31.33 44.48 -11.67
C GLY A 138 32.55 44.62 -12.58
N ILE A 139 32.83 43.62 -13.41
CA ILE A 139 33.94 43.64 -14.38
C ILE A 139 33.69 44.72 -15.44
N LYS A 140 32.47 44.87 -15.95
CA LYS A 140 32.13 45.93 -16.91
C LYS A 140 32.38 47.31 -16.33
N GLN A 141 31.96 47.53 -15.07
CA GLN A 141 32.20 48.80 -14.39
C GLN A 141 33.69 49.07 -14.22
N GLN A 142 34.46 48.09 -13.71
CA GLN A 142 35.91 48.22 -13.55
C GLN A 142 36.60 48.53 -14.88
N ASN A 143 36.17 47.89 -15.97
CA ASN A 143 36.74 48.14 -17.29
C ASN A 143 36.42 49.56 -17.78
N ALA A 144 35.20 50.05 -17.57
CA ALA A 144 34.84 51.43 -17.89
C ALA A 144 35.64 52.44 -17.07
N ASP A 145 35.85 52.18 -15.79
CA ASP A 145 36.65 53.01 -14.89
C ASP A 145 38.12 53.04 -15.34
N PHE A 146 38.68 51.89 -15.72
CA PHE A 146 40.05 51.81 -16.26
C PHE A 146 40.19 52.56 -17.59
N GLU A 147 39.22 52.43 -18.50
CA GLU A 147 39.25 53.16 -19.77
C GLU A 147 39.23 54.68 -19.54
N MET A 148 38.38 55.15 -18.64
CA MET A 148 38.32 56.56 -18.25
C MET A 148 39.62 57.03 -17.61
N LEU A 149 40.16 56.27 -16.66
CA LEU A 149 41.43 56.58 -15.98
C LEU A 149 42.57 56.68 -16.98
N HIS A 150 42.68 55.71 -17.90
CA HIS A 150 43.73 55.68 -18.92
C HIS A 150 43.64 56.88 -19.86
N LYS A 151 42.42 57.27 -20.29
CA LYS A 151 42.22 58.49 -21.09
C LYS A 151 42.65 59.75 -20.32
N LYS A 152 42.29 59.85 -19.05
CA LYS A 152 42.66 60.98 -18.19
C LYS A 152 44.17 61.07 -18.02
N GLU A 153 44.84 60.00 -17.61
CA GLU A 153 46.29 60.00 -17.40
C GLU A 153 47.06 60.24 -18.70
N GLY A 154 46.57 59.72 -19.83
CA GLY A 154 47.14 60.01 -21.15
C GLY A 154 47.05 61.51 -21.51
N ASN A 155 45.92 62.16 -21.23
CA ASN A 155 45.77 63.60 -21.42
C ASN A 155 46.68 64.39 -20.48
N ASP A 156 46.72 64.03 -19.19
CA ASP A 156 47.55 64.68 -18.18
C ASP A 156 49.06 64.56 -18.54
N PHE A 157 49.49 63.39 -19.03
CA PHE A 157 50.86 63.18 -19.53
C PHE A 157 51.17 64.08 -20.73
N ASN A 158 50.30 64.12 -21.73
CA ASN A 158 50.49 64.94 -22.92
C ASN A 158 50.56 66.43 -22.58
N GLU A 159 49.71 66.91 -21.66
CA GLU A 159 49.72 68.30 -21.20
C GLU A 159 51.05 68.64 -20.51
N ARG A 160 51.50 67.80 -19.57
CA ARG A 160 52.79 67.98 -18.88
C ARG A 160 53.95 67.96 -19.86
N ASN A 161 54.00 66.99 -20.77
CA ASN A 161 55.05 66.89 -21.78
C ASN A 161 55.11 68.14 -22.67
N ASN A 162 53.96 68.63 -23.14
CA ASN A 162 53.89 69.85 -23.94
C ASN A 162 54.33 71.09 -23.15
N LYS A 163 54.01 71.16 -21.85
CA LYS A 163 54.45 72.26 -20.98
C LYS A 163 55.97 72.26 -20.81
N GLU A 164 56.57 71.08 -20.57
CA GLU A 164 58.02 70.94 -20.44
C GLU A 164 58.75 71.26 -21.75
N LEU A 165 58.26 70.76 -22.89
CA LEU A 165 58.82 71.09 -24.21
C LEU A 165 58.80 72.60 -24.47
N LYS A 166 57.68 73.28 -24.18
CA LYS A 166 57.61 74.75 -24.28
C LYS A 166 58.57 75.45 -23.32
N GLY A 167 58.75 74.92 -22.11
CA GLY A 167 59.70 75.45 -21.13
C GLY A 167 61.15 75.34 -21.59
N GLN A 168 61.52 74.23 -22.24
CA GLN A 168 62.85 74.03 -22.81
C GLN A 168 63.13 74.95 -23.99
N VAL A 169 62.17 75.10 -24.92
CA VAL A 169 62.30 75.98 -26.09
C VAL A 169 62.37 77.45 -25.66
N ASN A 170 61.60 77.87 -24.64
CA ASN A 170 61.58 79.25 -24.16
C ASN A 170 62.66 79.54 -23.10
N ASN A 171 63.75 78.78 -23.06
CA ASN A 171 64.86 79.01 -22.15
C ASN A 171 65.81 80.11 -22.71
N PRO A 172 66.24 81.10 -21.90
CA PRO A 172 67.26 82.07 -22.31
C PRO A 172 68.55 81.45 -22.88
N LEU A 173 68.93 80.24 -22.48
CA LEU A 173 70.06 79.47 -23.03
C LEU A 173 69.81 78.96 -24.46
N SER A 174 68.56 78.64 -24.82
CA SER A 174 68.18 78.25 -26.18
C SER A 174 68.24 79.46 -27.13
N ASN A 175 67.69 80.60 -26.72
CA ASN A 175 67.74 81.83 -27.51
C ASN A 175 69.17 82.35 -27.72
N THR A 176 70.03 82.24 -26.70
CA THR A 176 71.45 82.60 -26.84
C THR A 176 72.19 81.67 -27.79
N THR A 177 71.92 80.36 -27.76
CA THR A 177 72.55 79.40 -28.69
C THR A 177 72.21 79.72 -30.15
N GLU A 178 70.96 80.08 -30.44
CA GLU A 178 70.53 80.40 -31.81
C GLU A 178 71.03 81.78 -32.29
N GLU A 179 71.10 82.77 -31.39
CA GLU A 179 71.79 84.06 -31.63
C GLU A 179 73.28 83.86 -31.93
N PHE A 180 73.97 83.00 -31.18
CA PHE A 180 75.38 82.67 -31.44
C PHE A 180 75.56 81.96 -32.78
N ARG A 181 74.66 81.04 -33.15
CA ARG A 181 74.69 80.35 -34.44
C ARG A 181 74.56 81.31 -35.61
N LYS A 182 73.63 82.27 -35.55
CA LYS A 182 73.42 83.29 -36.59
C LYS A 182 74.58 84.28 -36.73
N LYS A 183 75.33 84.55 -35.67
CA LYS A 183 76.54 85.39 -35.72
C LYS A 183 77.76 84.67 -36.28
N ALA A 184 77.72 83.33 -36.38
CA ALA A 184 78.80 82.51 -36.89
C ALA A 184 78.66 82.16 -38.40
N GLU A 185 77.52 82.48 -39.01
CA GLU A 185 77.28 82.50 -40.47
C GLU A 185 77.62 83.88 -41.06
#